data_AF-A0A099KVL7-F1
#
_entry.id   AF-A0A099KVL7-F1
#
_cell.length_a   1.000
_cell.length_b   1.000
_cell.length_c   1.000
_cell.angle_alpha   90.00
_cell.angle_beta   90.00
_cell.angle_gamma   90.00
#
_symmetry.space_group_name_H-M   'P 1'
#
loop_
_entity.id
_entity.type
_entity.pdbx_description
1 polymer ?
#
loop_
_entity_poly.entity_id
_entity_poly.type
_entity_poly.pdbx_seq_one_letter_code
_entity_poly.pdbx_strand_id
1 'polypeptide(L)'
;MKKYLTLLLILLCYSATSANLSEREQQRSRIVKGIYQLTDGALALCPKQDAAAFSKTLSLFKNNFPAVMDLVKRSPYRPVTKQNNVEATAVLAQQCLFKQRMLNNMMVTEEGKKTMAKALQTLTGAMK
;
A
#
# COMPACT_ATOMS: atom_id res chain seq x y z
N MET A 1 -15.65 -50.18 -15.66
CA MET A 1 -14.55 -49.39 -15.06
C MET A 1 -13.86 -48.58 -16.17
N LYS A 2 -13.40 -47.35 -15.90
CA LYS A 2 -12.90 -46.30 -16.86
C LYS A 2 -13.89 -45.17 -17.18
N LYS A 3 -14.34 -44.41 -16.18
CA LYS A 3 -14.86 -43.03 -16.40
C LYS A 3 -14.40 -41.99 -15.36
N TYR A 4 -13.55 -42.39 -14.40
CA TYR A 4 -13.07 -41.49 -13.34
C TYR A 4 -11.64 -40.98 -13.54
N LEU A 5 -10.92 -41.45 -14.57
CA LEU A 5 -9.52 -41.05 -14.78
C LEU A 5 -9.38 -39.71 -15.50
N THR A 6 -10.40 -39.22 -16.20
CA THR A 6 -10.35 -37.98 -16.97
C THR A 6 -10.74 -36.73 -16.18
N LEU A 7 -11.40 -36.87 -15.02
CA LEU A 7 -11.82 -35.71 -14.22
C LEU A 7 -10.69 -35.15 -13.33
N LEU A 8 -9.62 -35.92 -13.09
CA LEU A 8 -8.53 -35.53 -12.19
C LEU A 8 -7.46 -34.63 -12.85
N LEU A 9 -7.43 -34.54 -14.18
CA LEU A 9 -6.44 -33.77 -14.93
C LEU A 9 -6.79 -32.28 -15.08
N ILE A 10 -8.04 -31.89 -14.84
CA ILE A 10 -8.49 -30.50 -15.00
C ILE A 10 -8.20 -29.65 -13.75
N LEU A 11 -8.02 -30.29 -12.58
CA LEU A 11 -7.74 -29.61 -11.31
C LEU A 11 -6.28 -29.19 -11.11
N LEU A 12 -5.35 -29.63 -11.99
CA LEU A 12 -3.93 -29.29 -11.90
C LEU A 12 -3.50 -28.09 -12.78
N CYS A 13 -4.40 -27.52 -13.59
CA CYS A 13 -4.09 -26.38 -14.46
C CYS A 13 -4.39 -25.00 -13.85
N TYR A 14 -4.83 -24.93 -12.60
CA TYR A 14 -5.20 -23.67 -11.92
C TYR A 14 -4.32 -23.31 -10.71
N SER A 15 -3.13 -23.89 -10.58
CA SER A 15 -2.03 -23.18 -9.91
C SER A 15 -1.52 -22.11 -10.88
N ALA A 16 -2.35 -21.07 -11.07
CA ALA A 16 -1.93 -19.80 -11.62
C ALA A 16 -0.66 -19.42 -10.88
N THR A 17 0.43 -19.42 -11.63
CA THR A 17 1.78 -19.14 -11.17
C THR A 17 1.69 -17.84 -10.37
N SER A 18 1.86 -17.91 -9.05
CA SER A 18 2.21 -16.71 -8.29
C SER A 18 3.46 -16.19 -8.99
N ALA A 19 3.33 -15.11 -9.75
CA ALA A 19 4.41 -14.63 -10.60
C ALA A 19 5.68 -14.54 -9.74
N ASN A 20 6.71 -15.30 -10.13
CA ASN A 20 8.01 -15.35 -9.46
C ASN A 20 8.70 -13.99 -9.60
N LEU A 21 8.19 -12.98 -8.91
CA LEU A 21 8.87 -11.71 -8.75
C LEU A 21 10.18 -12.01 -8.01
N SER A 22 11.28 -11.42 -8.49
CA SER A 22 12.52 -11.43 -7.74
C SER A 22 12.30 -10.84 -6.35
N GLU A 23 13.12 -11.23 -5.37
CA GLU A 23 12.98 -10.70 -3.99
C GLU A 23 12.94 -9.17 -3.96
N ARG A 24 13.73 -8.53 -4.82
CA ARG A 24 13.76 -7.09 -5.02
C ARG A 24 12.40 -6.55 -5.50
N GLU A 25 11.79 -7.15 -6.51
CA GLU A 25 10.48 -6.72 -7.00
C GLU A 25 9.37 -7.02 -5.98
N GLN A 26 9.47 -8.11 -5.22
CA GLN A 26 8.57 -8.35 -4.10
C GLN A 26 8.68 -7.26 -3.03
N GLN A 27 9.90 -6.87 -2.67
CA GLN A 27 10.15 -5.81 -1.70
C GLN A 27 9.61 -4.45 -2.19
N ARG A 28 9.86 -4.10 -3.46
CA ARG A 28 9.28 -2.90 -4.09
C ARG A 28 7.76 -2.94 -4.05
N SER A 29 7.16 -4.08 -4.41
CA SER A 29 5.70 -4.28 -4.36
C SER A 29 5.14 -4.07 -2.95
N ARG A 30 5.76 -4.65 -1.92
CA ARG A 30 5.34 -4.48 -0.51
C ARG A 30 5.42 -3.03 -0.06
N ILE A 31 6.51 -2.33 -0.38
CA ILE A 31 6.69 -0.92 -0.02
C ILE A 31 5.63 -0.04 -0.70
N VAL A 32 5.41 -0.23 -2.01
CA VAL A 32 4.41 0.54 -2.77
C VAL A 32 3.01 0.34 -2.18
N LYS A 33 2.62 -0.92 -1.95
CA LYS A 33 1.31 -1.25 -1.37
C LYS A 33 1.16 -0.68 0.04
N GLY A 34 2.19 -0.82 0.88
CA GLY A 34 2.18 -0.31 2.25
C GLY A 34 2.04 1.21 2.30
N ILE A 35 2.84 1.94 1.52
CA ILE A 35 2.76 3.41 1.46
C ILE A 35 1.41 3.85 0.89
N TYR A 36 0.91 3.19 -0.17
CA TYR A 36 -0.41 3.48 -0.71
C TYR A 36 -1.53 3.29 0.33
N GLN A 37 -1.52 2.16 1.06
CA GLN A 37 -2.49 1.86 2.12
C GLN A 37 -2.36 2.79 3.34
N LEU A 38 -1.22 3.44 3.52
CA LEU A 38 -1.02 4.45 4.56
C LEU A 38 -1.44 5.86 4.09
N THR A 39 -1.55 6.08 2.78
CA THR A 39 -1.78 7.39 2.15
C THR A 39 -3.14 7.46 1.45
N ASP A 40 -3.18 7.44 0.12
CA ASP A 40 -4.41 7.60 -0.66
C ASP A 40 -5.44 6.50 -0.34
N GLY A 41 -4.97 5.26 -0.13
CA GLY A 41 -5.83 4.15 0.25
C GLY A 41 -6.43 4.31 1.66
N ALA A 42 -5.71 4.98 2.57
CA ALA A 42 -6.23 5.29 3.90
C ALA A 42 -7.31 6.39 3.83
N LEU A 43 -7.04 7.46 3.06
CA LEU A 43 -7.98 8.56 2.89
C LEU A 43 -9.29 8.07 2.25
N ALA A 44 -9.21 7.15 1.28
CA ALA A 44 -10.39 6.58 0.63
C ALA A 44 -11.31 5.78 1.58
N LEU A 45 -10.78 5.28 2.70
CA LEU A 45 -11.51 4.51 3.70
C LEU A 45 -11.82 5.32 4.98
N CYS A 46 -11.34 6.55 5.07
CA CYS A 46 -11.50 7.37 6.26
C CYS A 46 -12.94 7.90 6.36
N PRO A 47 -13.59 7.83 7.55
CA PRO A 47 -14.88 8.45 7.77
C PRO A 47 -14.91 9.94 7.42
N LYS A 48 -16.05 10.43 6.90
CA LYS A 48 -16.19 11.82 6.40
C LYS A 48 -15.77 12.88 7.42
N GLN A 49 -16.08 12.67 8.70
CA GLN A 49 -15.74 13.58 9.79
C GLN A 49 -14.22 13.73 10.03
N ASP A 50 -13.44 12.68 9.75
CA ASP A 50 -11.99 12.65 9.98
C ASP A 50 -11.18 12.91 8.69
N ALA A 51 -11.81 12.71 7.54
CA ALA A 51 -11.16 12.79 6.22
C ALA A 51 -10.51 14.14 5.93
N ALA A 52 -11.10 15.25 6.39
CA ALA A 52 -10.52 16.59 6.19
C ALA A 52 -9.19 16.76 6.94
N ALA A 53 -9.15 16.36 8.22
CA ALA A 53 -7.94 16.40 9.03
C ALA A 53 -6.87 15.45 8.48
N PHE A 54 -7.27 14.23 8.10
CA PHE A 54 -6.38 13.27 7.45
C PHE A 54 -5.79 13.82 6.15
N SER A 55 -6.62 14.41 5.27
CA SER A 55 -6.21 15.00 4.01
C SER A 55 -5.16 16.10 4.19
N LYS A 56 -5.32 16.95 5.21
CA LYS A 56 -4.33 17.98 5.57
C LYS A 56 -2.98 17.36 5.97
N THR A 57 -3.00 16.36 6.86
CA THR A 57 -1.78 15.63 7.25
C THR A 57 -1.14 14.93 6.05
N LEU A 58 -1.94 14.28 5.20
CA LEU A 58 -1.44 13.61 3.99
C LEU A 58 -0.80 14.60 3.02
N SER A 59 -1.35 15.81 2.88
CA SER A 59 -0.78 16.85 2.02
C SER A 59 0.61 17.27 2.51
N LEU A 60 0.78 17.46 3.82
CA LEU A 60 2.09 17.72 4.41
C LEU A 60 3.07 16.57 4.19
N PHE A 61 2.60 15.33 4.36
CA PHE A 61 3.42 14.14 4.12
C PHE A 61 3.91 14.06 2.66
N LYS A 62 3.02 14.31 1.70
CA LYS A 62 3.37 14.34 0.27
C LYS A 62 4.41 15.42 -0.05
N ASN A 63 4.32 16.58 0.60
CA ASN A 63 5.29 17.66 0.43
C ASN A 63 6.65 17.37 1.08
N ASN A 64 6.68 16.59 2.17
CA ASN A 64 7.94 16.17 2.82
C ASN A 64 8.64 15.03 2.08
N PHE A 65 7.89 14.14 1.43
CA PHE A 65 8.44 12.97 0.72
C PHE A 65 7.99 12.88 -0.75
N PRO A 66 8.16 13.94 -1.56
CA PRO A 66 7.60 14.00 -2.92
C PRO A 66 8.16 12.90 -3.83
N ALA A 67 9.47 12.66 -3.77
CA ALA A 67 10.13 11.65 -4.60
C ALA A 67 9.59 10.22 -4.34
N VAL A 68 9.31 9.88 -3.08
CA VAL A 68 8.73 8.57 -2.74
C VAL A 68 7.31 8.47 -3.27
N MET A 69 6.51 9.53 -3.11
CA MET A 69 5.12 9.54 -3.57
C MET A 69 5.00 9.48 -5.09
N ASP A 70 5.92 10.12 -5.82
CA ASP A 70 5.98 10.03 -7.28
C ASP A 70 6.31 8.61 -7.77
N LEU A 71 7.17 7.89 -7.05
CA LEU A 71 7.48 6.49 -7.35
C LEU A 71 6.29 5.57 -7.04
N VAL A 72 5.61 5.77 -5.91
CA VAL A 72 4.39 5.02 -5.57
C VAL A 72 3.28 5.27 -6.60
N LYS A 73 3.07 6.53 -7.02
CA LYS A 73 2.03 6.91 -7.97
C LYS A 73 2.24 6.26 -9.34
N ARG A 74 3.48 6.17 -9.82
CA ARG A 74 3.84 5.60 -11.13
C ARG A 74 4.06 4.10 -11.10
N SER A 75 4.08 3.47 -9.93
CA SER A 75 4.40 2.06 -9.80
C SER A 75 3.29 1.16 -10.36
N PRO A 76 3.63 0.08 -11.11
CA PRO A 76 2.66 -0.92 -11.54
C PRO A 76 2.07 -1.73 -10.37
N TYR A 77 2.67 -1.64 -9.17
CA TYR A 77 2.19 -2.33 -7.97
C TYR A 77 1.16 -1.53 -7.17
N ARG A 78 0.82 -0.31 -7.62
CA ARG A 78 -0.20 0.52 -6.97
C ARG A 78 -1.56 -0.18 -7.07
N PRO A 79 -2.26 -0.44 -5.94
CA PRO A 79 -3.60 -1.01 -5.98
C PRO A 79 -4.58 -0.12 -6.77
N VAL A 80 -5.45 -0.74 -7.56
CA VAL A 80 -6.60 -0.08 -8.17
C VAL A 80 -7.74 -0.14 -7.17
N THR A 81 -7.97 0.94 -6.42
CA THR A 81 -9.04 0.98 -5.42
C THR A 81 -10.25 1.73 -5.99
N LYS A 82 -11.42 1.10 -5.94
CA LYS A 82 -12.70 1.79 -6.13
C LYS A 82 -13.05 2.48 -4.82
N GLN A 83 -13.39 3.77 -4.87
CA GLN A 83 -13.93 4.48 -3.72
C GLN A 83 -15.24 3.79 -3.32
N ASN A 84 -15.24 3.15 -2.17
CA ASN A 84 -16.46 2.65 -1.56
C ASN A 84 -17.01 3.76 -0.67
N ASN A 85 -18.32 4.01 -0.71
CA ASN A 85 -18.97 4.79 0.34
C ASN A 85 -18.92 3.94 1.61
N VAL A 86 -17.87 4.11 2.40
CA VAL A 86 -17.68 3.34 3.62
C VAL A 86 -18.46 4.01 4.73
N GLU A 87 -19.43 3.29 5.29
CA GLU A 87 -20.16 3.73 6.48
C GLU A 87 -19.20 3.80 7.67
N ALA A 88 -19.33 4.86 8.47
CA ALA A 88 -18.40 5.14 9.56
C ALA A 88 -18.57 4.11 10.68
N THR A 89 -17.64 3.17 10.78
CA THR A 89 -17.53 2.29 11.96
C THR A 89 -16.46 2.82 12.91
N ALA A 90 -16.60 2.52 14.21
CA ALA A 90 -15.60 2.89 15.22
C ALA A 90 -14.20 2.35 14.86
N VAL A 91 -14.13 1.15 14.28
CA VAL A 91 -12.88 0.53 13.82
C VAL A 91 -12.23 1.34 12.71
N LEU A 92 -13.01 1.80 11.71
CA LEU A 92 -12.49 2.60 10.60
C LEU A 92 -12.03 3.99 11.05
N ALA A 93 -12.76 4.62 11.98
CA ALA A 93 -12.34 5.88 12.58
C ALA A 93 -10.99 5.73 13.29
N GLN A 94 -10.85 4.69 14.14
CA GLN A 94 -9.60 4.41 14.84
C GLN A 94 -8.44 4.11 13.87
N GLN A 95 -8.69 3.34 12.81
CA GLN A 95 -7.71 3.08 11.77
C GLN A 95 -7.29 4.35 11.03
N CYS A 96 -8.22 5.25 10.72
CA CYS A 96 -7.91 6.52 10.07
C CYS A 96 -7.02 7.39 10.98
N LEU A 97 -7.40 7.58 12.24
CA LEU A 97 -6.63 8.36 13.22
C LEU A 97 -5.24 7.76 13.47
N PHE A 98 -5.15 6.43 13.57
CA PHE A 98 -3.87 5.74 13.72
C PHE A 98 -2.95 6.00 12.52
N LYS A 99 -3.46 5.85 11.30
CA LYS A 99 -2.70 6.12 10.07
C LYS A 99 -2.31 7.59 9.96
N GLN A 100 -3.17 8.52 10.37
CA GLN A 100 -2.82 9.95 10.44
C GLN A 100 -1.64 10.20 11.38
N ARG A 101 -1.65 9.58 12.56
CA ARG A 101 -0.53 9.66 13.51
C ARG A 101 0.74 9.04 12.94
N MET A 102 0.63 7.92 12.24
CA MET A 102 1.77 7.31 11.56
C MET A 102 2.37 8.25 10.50
N LEU A 103 1.54 8.91 9.68
CA LEU A 103 2.03 9.89 8.70
C LEU A 103 2.80 11.03 9.38
N ASN A 104 2.26 11.57 10.49
CA ASN A 104 2.96 12.57 11.29
C ASN A 104 4.30 12.04 11.81
N ASN A 105 4.31 10.86 12.43
CA ASN A 105 5.54 10.26 12.97
C ASN A 105 6.60 10.07 11.88
N MET A 106 6.19 9.62 10.68
CA MET A 106 7.10 9.48 9.56
C MET A 106 7.77 10.79 9.15
N MET A 107 7.11 11.93 9.34
CA MET A 107 7.66 13.25 9.05
C MET A 107 8.56 13.79 10.17
N VAL A 108 8.15 13.63 11.43
CA VAL A 108 8.77 14.35 12.56
C VAL A 108 9.86 13.56 13.29
N THR A 109 9.82 12.23 13.26
CA THR A 109 10.81 11.40 13.96
C THR A 109 11.96 10.99 13.04
N GLU A 110 13.14 10.75 13.63
CA GLU A 110 14.32 10.32 12.90
C GLU A 110 14.16 8.91 12.32
N GLU A 111 13.50 8.00 13.05
CA GLU A 111 13.14 6.67 12.57
C GLU A 111 12.20 6.75 11.36
N GLY A 112 11.26 7.69 11.41
CA GLY A 112 10.33 7.98 10.32
C GLY A 112 11.05 8.41 9.04
N LYS A 113 11.92 9.42 9.16
CA LYS A 113 12.75 9.91 8.05
C LYS A 113 13.66 8.83 7.49
N LYS A 114 14.33 8.04 8.35
CA LYS A 114 15.17 6.89 7.93
C LYS A 114 14.36 5.85 7.18
N THR A 115 13.14 5.55 7.65
CA THR A 115 12.24 4.61 6.98
C THR A 115 11.89 5.09 5.57
N MET A 116 11.54 6.38 5.42
CA MET A 116 11.24 6.96 4.11
C MET A 116 12.46 7.04 3.19
N ALA A 117 13.64 7.32 3.73
CA ALA A 117 14.89 7.28 2.97
C ALA A 117 15.21 5.86 2.46
N LYS A 118 15.02 4.83 3.29
CA LYS A 118 15.19 3.42 2.89
C LYS A 118 14.15 3.00 1.86
N ALA A 119 12.90 3.47 2.00
CA ALA A 119 11.87 3.26 0.99
C ALA A 119 12.29 3.88 -0.34
N LEU A 120 12.79 5.12 -0.34
CA LEU A 120 13.30 5.79 -1.54
C LEU A 120 14.41 4.98 -2.21
N GLN A 121 15.45 4.59 -1.46
CA GLN A 121 16.56 3.78 -1.97
C GLN A 121 16.09 2.47 -2.61
N THR A 122 15.16 1.77 -1.94
CA THR A 122 14.63 0.50 -2.45
C THR A 122 13.83 0.71 -3.74
N LEU A 123 13.04 1.79 -3.82
CA LEU A 123 12.19 2.06 -4.97
C LEU A 123 12.96 2.60 -6.19
N THR A 124 13.99 3.41 -5.99
CA THR A 124 14.91 3.86 -7.05
C THR A 124 15.88 2.76 -7.47
N GLY A 125 16.04 1.74 -6.65
CA GLY A 125 16.96 0.66 -6.91
C GLY A 125 18.43 1.02 -6.64
N ALA A 126 18.69 2.16 -5.99
CA ALA A 126 20.00 2.52 -5.48
C ALA A 126 20.25 1.78 -4.15
N MET A 127 20.39 0.46 -4.20
CA MET A 127 21.06 -0.28 -3.13
C MET A 127 22.54 -0.35 -3.52
N LYS A 128 23.40 0.24 -2.69
CA LYS A 128 24.83 -0.07 -2.68
C LYS A 128 25.03 -1.48 -2.16
#